data_AF-A0A2G8XT95-F1
#
_entry.id   AF-A0A2G8XT95-F1
#
_cell.length_a   1.000
_cell.length_b   1.000
_cell.length_c   1.000
_cell.angle_alpha   90.00
_cell.angle_beta   90.00
_cell.angle_gamma   90.00
#
_symmetry.space_group_name_H-M   'P 1'
#
loop_
_entity.id
_entity.type
_entity.pdbx_description
1 polymer ?
#
loop_
_entity_poly.entity_id
_entity_poly.type
_entity_poly.pdbx_seq_one_letter_code
_entity_poly.pdbx_strand_id
1 'polypeptide(L)'
;MSFGGGGVQPQLDVPYQKVADWLLCRRQVADNWAQLLKAAHAHVAEAVTQGVGDEQVAQEFLQKNKDELHYLKIKELVSILSQSSQASASLLSLSFGCSPFRRWRALQRAMEKGNLHILDMSRWLSRHLNDNIPVLQRSIQAKQKQITDGGKRKQELQRAAQEAECAYTALCDKYGIRPGSGPAEEGRLEEALKKQILVHVSKLLPERLKEAEKLLVAEGPAIIEMYRRFRVYQRGEASEAASESPEDFLPMLRFVAAHGNAPATVALKLVDPEGACKEDIQRQRAESGGREKEAACLGIEVEDHGEGDRETGASAEAQIEVITVEEGEETGGEVSLFESRLCRRALLDDVHELHAFLYQRLKECEEDGSRGKKSVGKKAGHTAGVAQLTSLPEELVVPAGQLGTWLKACQMVEELLGGRETLDLLQLRQSETQMSKLVSLFSLTRRNVRKSLSAAVQLERRLTEQQGEIKEEQNKLNALKAEARELRKALEEALETVVKGAKVTLVGIQPDKLA
;
A
#
# COMPACT_ATOMS: atom_id res chain seq x y z
N MET A 1 84.11 34.98 -14.19
CA MET A 1 83.13 34.02 -14.72
C MET A 1 82.19 33.67 -13.59
N SER A 2 80.97 34.22 -13.60
CA SER A 2 79.94 33.96 -12.59
C SER A 2 79.11 32.78 -13.09
N PHE A 3 79.23 31.62 -12.47
CA PHE A 3 78.33 30.50 -12.71
C PHE A 3 77.09 30.68 -11.82
N GLY A 4 76.00 31.11 -12.45
CA GLY A 4 74.67 31.17 -11.83
C GLY A 4 74.16 29.75 -11.57
N GLY A 5 74.16 29.36 -10.30
CA GLY A 5 73.51 28.14 -9.83
C GLY A 5 72.00 28.35 -9.74
N GLY A 6 71.27 27.88 -10.75
CA GLY A 6 69.83 27.62 -10.62
C GLY A 6 69.61 26.47 -9.63
N GLY A 7 69.57 26.79 -8.34
CA GLY A 7 69.37 25.81 -7.27
C GLY A 7 67.94 25.27 -7.30
N VAL A 8 67.78 24.01 -7.67
CA VAL A 8 66.57 23.24 -7.37
C VAL A 8 66.46 23.17 -5.84
N GLN A 9 65.46 23.84 -5.26
CA GLN A 9 65.20 23.72 -3.82
C GLN A 9 64.89 22.25 -3.51
N PRO A 10 65.57 21.62 -2.54
CA PRO A 10 65.25 20.25 -2.15
C PRO A 10 63.82 20.17 -1.62
N GLN A 11 63.06 19.18 -2.09
CA GLN A 11 61.71 18.87 -1.61
C GLN A 11 61.78 17.77 -0.56
N LEU A 12 61.11 17.96 0.58
CA LEU A 12 61.06 17.04 1.70
C LEU A 12 59.64 16.56 1.94
N ASP A 13 59.44 15.25 1.84
CA ASP A 13 58.15 14.63 2.11
C ASP A 13 58.06 14.18 3.58
N VAL A 14 56.98 14.58 4.25
CA VAL A 14 56.74 14.26 5.66
C VAL A 14 55.40 13.55 5.78
N PRO A 15 55.35 12.29 6.27
CA PRO A 15 54.08 11.64 6.54
C PRO A 15 53.30 12.40 7.61
N TYR A 16 52.05 12.79 7.33
CA TYR A 16 51.28 13.67 8.23
C TYR A 16 51.10 13.10 9.65
N GLN A 17 51.06 11.77 9.78
CA GLN A 17 50.94 11.07 11.06
C GLN A 17 52.25 11.06 11.87
N LYS A 18 53.40 11.27 11.21
CA LYS A 18 54.74 11.17 11.81
C LYS A 18 55.41 12.52 11.99
N VAL A 19 54.68 13.63 11.91
CA VAL A 19 55.24 14.98 12.05
C VAL A 19 55.92 15.16 13.42
N ALA A 20 55.34 14.63 14.49
CA ALA A 20 55.95 14.68 15.83
C ALA A 20 57.29 13.93 15.88
N ASP A 21 57.33 12.69 15.40
CA ASP A 21 58.55 11.88 15.34
C ASP A 21 59.62 12.54 14.45
N TRP A 22 59.19 13.11 13.33
CA TRP A 22 60.05 13.79 12.38
C TRP A 22 60.73 15.04 12.98
N LEU A 23 60.02 15.77 13.85
CA LEU A 23 60.56 16.91 14.61
C LEU A 23 61.51 16.47 15.73
N LEU A 24 61.17 15.38 16.43
CA LEU A 24 62.02 14.78 17.47
C LEU A 24 63.37 14.32 16.92
N CYS A 25 63.37 13.59 15.80
CA CYS A 25 64.61 13.14 15.14
C CYS A 25 65.56 14.30 14.76
N ARG A 26 65.01 15.50 14.55
CA ARG A 26 65.76 16.71 14.22
C ARG A 26 66.04 17.61 15.41
N ARG A 27 65.68 17.18 16.63
CA ARG A 27 65.82 17.93 17.89
C ARG A 27 65.17 19.33 17.83
N GLN A 28 64.08 19.46 17.06
CA GLN A 28 63.36 20.73 16.89
C GLN A 28 62.28 20.94 17.97
N VAL A 29 62.05 19.90 18.76
CA VAL A 29 61.03 19.80 19.80
C VAL A 29 61.65 19.02 20.97
N ALA A 30 61.27 19.34 22.20
CA ALA A 30 61.76 18.65 23.40
C ALA A 30 61.15 17.25 23.56
N ASP A 31 61.85 16.31 24.20
CA ASP A 31 61.35 14.93 24.39
C ASP A 31 60.03 14.87 25.19
N ASN A 32 59.82 15.83 26.10
CA ASN A 32 58.61 15.96 26.92
C ASN A 32 57.51 16.84 26.28
N TRP A 33 57.54 17.07 24.96
CA TRP A 33 56.60 17.95 24.26
C TRP A 33 55.14 17.62 24.50
N ALA A 34 54.78 16.34 24.66
CA ALA A 34 53.40 15.93 24.90
C ALA A 34 52.87 16.50 26.23
N GLN A 35 53.71 16.56 27.26
CA GLN A 35 53.36 17.17 28.54
C GLN A 35 53.29 18.69 28.42
N LEU A 36 54.21 19.30 27.68
CA LEU A 36 54.23 20.75 27.43
C LEU A 36 53.00 21.21 26.65
N LEU A 37 52.62 20.47 25.61
CA LEU A 37 51.42 20.75 24.81
C LEU A 37 50.14 20.58 25.64
N LYS A 38 50.07 19.52 26.47
CA LYS A 38 48.97 19.32 27.41
C LYS A 38 48.85 20.49 28.40
N ALA A 39 49.96 20.97 28.95
CA ALA A 39 49.98 22.14 29.82
C ALA A 39 49.55 23.42 29.10
N ALA A 40 49.99 23.63 27.85
CA ALA A 40 49.54 24.75 27.03
C ALA A 40 48.02 24.71 26.82
N HIS A 41 47.42 23.55 26.52
CA HIS A 41 45.98 23.41 26.37
C HIS A 41 45.21 23.58 27.69
N ALA A 42 45.79 23.21 28.83
CA ALA A 42 45.21 23.52 30.14
C ALA A 42 45.13 25.04 30.36
N HIS A 43 46.18 25.77 30.00
CA HIS A 43 46.16 27.24 30.03
C HIS A 43 45.21 27.85 29.00
N VAL A 44 44.99 27.21 27.84
CA VAL A 44 43.95 27.63 26.89
C VAL A 44 42.58 27.49 27.54
N ALA A 45 42.29 26.34 28.15
CA ALA A 45 41.01 26.10 28.82
C ALA A 45 40.78 27.09 29.97
N GLU A 46 41.82 27.43 30.74
CA GLU A 46 41.76 28.48 31.76
C GLU A 46 41.53 29.88 31.16
N ALA A 47 42.18 30.20 30.04
CA ALA A 47 41.96 31.48 29.35
C ALA A 47 40.53 31.59 28.78
N VAL A 48 39.93 30.48 28.34
CA VAL A 48 38.53 30.41 27.90
C VAL A 48 37.58 30.75 29.04
N THR A 49 37.77 30.19 30.24
CA THR A 49 36.88 30.47 31.38
C THR A 49 37.00 31.91 31.85
N GLN A 50 38.19 32.51 31.72
CA GLN A 50 38.44 33.90 32.07
C GLN A 50 37.96 34.90 31.00
N GLY A 51 37.54 34.43 29.82
CA GLY A 51 36.97 35.25 28.75
C GLY A 51 37.93 36.20 28.04
N VAL A 52 37.37 37.06 27.20
CA VAL A 52 38.08 37.97 26.28
C VAL A 52 37.81 39.46 26.55
N GLY A 53 37.20 39.79 27.69
CA GLY A 53 36.79 41.18 28.03
C GLY A 53 35.52 41.60 27.29
N ASP A 54 35.28 42.91 27.15
CA ASP A 54 34.03 43.50 26.62
C ASP A 54 33.93 43.53 25.08
N GLU A 55 34.87 42.90 24.38
CA GLU A 55 34.93 42.89 22.93
C GLU A 55 33.92 41.89 22.32
N GLN A 56 32.83 42.39 21.75
CA GLN A 56 31.74 41.55 21.21
C GLN A 56 32.23 40.57 20.14
N VAL A 57 33.04 41.02 19.19
CA VAL A 57 33.53 40.16 18.09
C VAL A 57 34.41 39.02 18.61
N ALA A 58 35.27 39.31 19.58
CA ALA A 58 36.12 38.29 20.20
C ALA A 58 35.29 37.31 21.06
N GLN A 59 34.26 37.80 21.76
CA GLN A 59 33.35 36.95 22.53
C GLN A 59 32.59 35.99 21.60
N GLU A 60 32.04 36.49 20.50
CA GLU A 60 31.35 35.67 19.50
C GLU A 60 32.28 34.61 18.88
N PHE A 61 33.50 35.00 18.51
CA PHE A 61 34.50 34.06 18.01
C PHE A 61 34.83 32.96 19.02
N LEU A 62 35.03 33.34 20.29
CA LEU A 62 35.34 32.40 21.36
C LEU A 62 34.17 31.45 21.64
N GLN A 63 32.94 31.95 21.63
CA GLN A 63 31.73 31.12 21.80
C GLN A 63 31.59 30.10 20.67
N LYS A 64 31.84 30.50 19.41
CA LYS A 64 31.74 29.63 18.25
C LYS A 64 32.81 28.52 18.22
N ASN A 65 34.00 28.79 18.76
CA ASN A 65 35.16 27.91 18.65
C ASN A 65 35.58 27.25 19.97
N LYS A 66 34.80 27.37 21.04
CA LYS A 66 35.17 26.99 22.42
C LYS A 66 35.78 25.59 22.54
N ASP A 67 35.23 24.61 21.82
CA ASP A 67 35.60 23.20 21.91
C ASP A 67 36.73 22.80 20.94
N GLU A 68 37.10 23.69 20.01
CA GLU A 68 38.10 23.46 18.98
C GLU A 68 39.11 24.59 18.84
N LEU A 69 39.72 25.04 19.94
CA LEU A 69 40.78 26.06 19.94
C LEU A 69 42.17 25.45 19.72
N HIS A 70 42.56 25.36 18.46
CA HIS A 70 43.93 25.05 18.05
C HIS A 70 44.73 26.33 17.73
N TYR A 71 46.03 26.20 17.49
CA TYR A 71 46.95 27.33 17.31
C TYR A 71 46.49 28.41 16.32
N LEU A 72 45.95 28.04 15.14
CA LEU A 72 45.51 29.05 14.15
C LEU A 72 44.34 29.89 14.67
N LYS A 73 43.37 29.26 15.34
CA LYS A 73 42.24 29.98 15.97
C LYS A 73 42.72 30.86 17.14
N ILE A 74 43.72 30.42 17.91
CA ILE A 74 44.33 31.26 18.96
C ILE A 74 45.03 32.48 18.33
N LYS A 75 45.76 32.28 17.22
CA LYS A 75 46.43 33.36 16.47
C LYS A 75 45.41 34.35 15.88
N GLU A 76 44.30 33.87 15.35
CA GLU A 76 43.20 34.70 14.84
C GLU A 76 42.54 35.49 15.98
N LEU A 77 42.25 34.86 17.11
CA LEU A 77 41.69 35.54 18.28
C LEU A 77 42.61 36.66 18.78
N VAL A 78 43.92 36.42 18.84
CA VAL A 78 44.90 37.46 19.18
C VAL A 78 44.90 38.59 18.15
N SER A 79 44.74 38.28 16.85
CA SER A 79 44.62 39.28 15.79
C SER A 79 43.37 40.15 15.98
N ILE A 80 42.21 39.55 16.25
CA ILE A 80 40.95 40.26 16.53
C ILE A 80 41.14 41.22 17.71
N LEU A 81 41.65 40.70 18.84
CA LEU A 81 41.91 41.51 20.04
C LEU A 81 42.92 42.64 19.80
N SER A 82 43.89 42.43 18.90
CA SER A 82 44.87 43.47 18.56
C SER A 82 44.25 44.63 17.78
N GLN A 83 43.34 44.36 16.86
CA GLN A 83 42.67 45.38 16.04
C GLN A 83 41.75 46.25 16.90
N SER A 84 41.01 45.64 17.82
CA SER A 84 40.13 46.38 18.74
C SER A 84 40.90 47.23 19.77
N SER A 85 42.09 46.78 20.19
CA SER A 85 42.96 47.57 21.07
C SER A 85 43.55 48.82 20.40
N GLN A 86 43.66 48.83 19.07
CA GLN A 86 44.15 49.97 18.29
C GLN A 86 43.05 50.98 17.97
N ALA A 87 41.80 50.54 17.84
CA ALA A 87 40.64 51.39 17.58
C ALA A 87 40.19 52.23 18.80
N SER A 88 40.52 51.80 20.03
CA SER A 88 40.06 52.41 21.29
C SER A 88 41.12 53.29 22.00
N ALA A 89 42.20 53.68 21.30
CA ALA A 89 43.38 54.29 21.89
C ALA A 89 43.12 55.70 22.48
N SER A 90 42.72 55.75 23.75
CA SER A 90 42.97 56.89 24.64
C SER A 90 44.33 56.69 25.34
N LEU A 91 45.14 57.75 25.45
CA LEU A 91 46.54 57.77 25.91
C LEU A 91 46.83 57.07 27.26
N LEU A 92 45.81 56.74 28.07
CA LEU A 92 45.92 56.02 29.34
C LEU A 92 45.81 54.48 29.23
N SER A 93 45.39 53.92 28.08
CA SER A 93 45.28 52.45 27.88
C SER A 93 46.59 51.76 27.47
N LEU A 94 47.60 52.54 27.07
CA LEU A 94 48.90 52.05 26.59
C LEU A 94 49.79 51.45 27.70
N SER A 95 49.65 51.89 28.95
CA SER A 95 50.41 51.40 30.10
C SER A 95 49.82 50.10 30.70
N PHE A 96 48.50 49.94 30.63
CA PHE A 96 47.76 48.76 31.09
C PHE A 96 47.04 48.03 29.93
N GLY A 97 47.77 47.68 28.86
CA GLY A 97 47.20 46.96 27.72
C GLY A 97 46.28 45.82 28.16
N CYS A 98 45.06 45.81 27.61
CA CYS A 98 43.92 44.99 28.04
C CYS A 98 44.36 43.59 28.54
N SER A 99 44.08 43.30 29.81
CA SER A 99 44.43 42.03 30.48
C SER A 99 44.14 40.78 29.61
N PRO A 100 43.00 40.69 28.88
CA PRO A 100 42.73 39.57 27.97
C PRO A 100 43.71 39.46 26.80
N PHE A 101 44.02 40.55 26.10
CA PHE A 101 44.95 40.54 24.95
C PHE A 101 46.35 40.05 25.36
N ARG A 102 46.88 40.57 26.48
CA ARG A 102 48.20 40.15 26.98
C ARG A 102 48.23 38.65 27.31
N ARG A 103 47.16 38.12 27.91
CA ARG A 103 47.02 36.70 28.24
C ARG A 103 47.02 35.82 27.00
N TRP A 104 46.13 36.10 26.04
CA TRP A 104 46.04 35.33 24.79
C TRP A 104 47.33 35.44 23.95
N ARG A 105 47.98 36.60 23.92
CA ARG A 105 49.29 36.78 23.26
C ARG A 105 50.41 36.01 23.96
N ALA A 106 50.41 35.97 25.29
CA ALA A 106 51.38 35.17 26.04
C ALA A 106 51.21 33.66 25.74
N LEU A 107 49.96 33.19 25.67
CA LEU A 107 49.64 31.82 25.26
C LEU A 107 50.14 31.50 23.85
N GLN A 108 49.87 32.38 22.88
CA GLN A 108 50.34 32.20 21.52
C GLN A 108 51.88 32.07 21.47
N ARG A 109 52.60 32.93 22.19
CA ARG A 109 54.08 32.86 22.28
C ARG A 109 54.56 31.57 22.98
N ALA A 110 53.83 31.09 23.98
CA ALA A 110 54.15 29.85 24.66
C ALA A 110 54.01 28.63 23.73
N MET A 111 53.01 28.63 22.83
CA MET A 111 52.88 27.60 21.79
C MET A 111 53.93 27.75 20.67
N GLU A 112 54.34 28.98 20.35
CA GLU A 112 55.42 29.24 19.39
C GLU A 112 56.78 28.76 19.93
N LYS A 113 56.99 28.85 21.25
CA LYS A 113 58.21 28.39 21.93
C LYS A 113 58.40 26.88 21.75
N GLY A 114 59.56 26.48 21.25
CA GLY A 114 59.89 25.07 21.07
C GLY A 114 59.03 24.36 20.03
N ASN A 115 58.46 25.10 19.06
CA ASN A 115 57.69 24.58 17.95
C ASN A 115 56.43 23.77 18.34
N LEU A 116 55.87 23.99 19.53
CA LEU A 116 54.68 23.28 20.01
C LEU A 116 53.45 23.53 19.13
N HIS A 117 53.34 24.71 18.52
CA HIS A 117 52.30 25.05 17.55
C HIS A 117 52.27 24.11 16.33
N ILE A 118 53.43 23.63 15.85
CA ILE A 118 53.50 22.66 14.75
C ILE A 118 52.91 21.32 15.18
N LEU A 119 53.20 20.89 16.41
CA LEU A 119 52.65 19.66 16.98
C LEU A 119 51.14 19.77 17.21
N ASP A 120 50.67 20.91 17.68
CA ASP A 120 49.24 21.16 17.87
C ASP A 120 48.47 21.08 16.54
N MET A 121 48.93 21.82 15.53
CA MET A 121 48.35 21.80 14.19
C MET A 121 48.35 20.38 13.59
N SER A 122 49.45 19.62 13.77
CA SER A 122 49.54 18.23 13.30
C SER A 122 48.53 17.30 13.99
N ARG A 123 48.33 17.45 15.30
CA ARG A 123 47.35 16.64 16.06
C ARG A 123 45.92 16.96 15.65
N TRP A 124 45.60 18.24 15.48
CA TRP A 124 44.28 18.66 15.00
C TRP A 124 44.01 18.19 13.57
N LEU A 125 44.97 18.36 12.66
CA LEU A 125 44.87 17.84 11.30
C LEU A 125 44.63 16.33 11.31
N SER A 126 45.36 15.58 12.14
CA SER A 126 45.19 14.12 12.27
C SER A 126 43.79 13.76 12.78
N ARG A 127 43.26 14.46 13.78
CA ARG A 127 41.90 14.26 14.30
C ARG A 127 40.84 14.53 13.24
N HIS A 128 40.98 15.62 12.47
CA HIS A 128 40.05 15.91 11.38
C HIS A 128 40.05 14.82 10.32
N LEU A 129 41.24 14.38 9.88
CA LEU A 129 41.41 13.39 8.81
C LEU A 129 41.04 11.96 9.22
N ASN A 130 41.24 11.59 10.49
CA ASN A 130 41.06 10.22 10.94
C ASN A 130 39.69 9.99 11.60
N ASP A 131 39.13 11.01 12.27
CA ASP A 131 37.92 10.85 13.07
C ASP A 131 36.77 11.74 12.57
N ASN A 132 36.93 13.07 12.62
CA ASN A 132 35.79 13.98 12.43
C ASN A 132 35.18 13.88 11.01
N ILE A 133 36.02 13.92 9.96
CA ILE A 133 35.58 13.80 8.57
C ILE A 133 34.95 12.41 8.30
N PRO A 134 35.61 11.28 8.62
CA PRO A 134 35.03 9.96 8.39
C PRO A 134 33.76 9.66 9.21
N VAL A 135 33.61 10.20 10.42
CA VAL A 135 32.39 10.04 11.23
C VAL A 135 31.22 10.75 10.55
N LEU A 136 31.39 12.00 10.14
CA LEU A 136 30.34 12.74 9.43
C LEU A 136 30.01 12.14 8.07
N GLN A 137 31.00 11.69 7.30
CA GLN A 137 30.76 11.00 6.03
C GLN A 137 29.90 9.74 6.22
N ARG A 138 30.18 8.93 7.24
CA ARG A 138 29.38 7.75 7.58
C ARG A 138 27.97 8.12 8.03
N SER A 139 27.81 9.18 8.83
CA SER A 139 26.49 9.69 9.23
C SER A 139 25.65 10.10 8.02
N ILE A 140 26.22 10.90 7.12
CA ILE A 140 25.56 11.34 5.87
C ILE A 140 25.18 10.14 5.01
N GLN A 141 26.08 9.18 4.82
CA GLN A 141 25.81 7.98 4.03
C GLN A 141 24.69 7.13 4.63
N ALA A 142 24.67 6.97 5.96
CA ALA A 142 23.62 6.24 6.66
C ALA A 142 22.24 6.92 6.49
N LYS A 143 22.16 8.24 6.67
CA LYS A 143 20.93 9.00 6.44
C LYS A 143 20.51 8.97 4.97
N GLN A 144 21.45 9.04 4.03
CA GLN A 144 21.15 8.94 2.59
C GLN A 144 20.58 7.57 2.21
N LYS A 145 21.08 6.50 2.83
CA LYS A 145 20.51 5.16 2.68
C LYS A 145 19.08 5.12 3.24
N GLN A 146 18.85 5.65 4.45
CA GLN A 146 17.51 5.73 5.04
C GLN A 146 16.53 6.51 4.17
N ILE A 147 16.97 7.61 3.53
CA ILE A 147 16.14 8.36 2.59
C ILE A 147 15.76 7.52 1.37
N THR A 148 16.73 6.78 0.82
CA THR A 148 16.53 5.94 -0.36
C THR A 148 15.56 4.80 -0.06
N ASP A 149 15.75 4.11 1.05
CA ASP A 149 14.89 2.99 1.47
C ASP A 149 13.50 3.48 1.89
N GLY A 150 13.41 4.63 2.58
CA GLY A 150 12.15 5.29 2.90
C GLY A 150 11.39 5.77 1.66
N GLY A 151 12.10 6.20 0.60
CA GLY A 151 11.51 6.54 -0.69
C GLY A 151 10.82 5.35 -1.36
N LYS A 152 11.46 4.16 -1.35
CA LYS A 152 10.85 2.91 -1.84
C LYS A 152 9.62 2.55 -1.00
N ARG A 153 9.73 2.63 0.33
CA ARG A 153 8.63 2.33 1.24
C ARG A 153 7.44 3.28 1.05
N LYS A 154 7.69 4.56 0.77
CA LYS A 154 6.64 5.53 0.41
C LYS A 154 5.90 5.11 -0.85
N GLN A 155 6.62 4.66 -1.88
CA GLN A 155 6.02 4.20 -3.13
C GLN A 155 5.12 2.96 -2.91
N GLU A 156 5.56 2.01 -2.08
CA GLU A 156 4.74 0.85 -1.69
C GLU A 156 3.45 1.27 -0.98
N LEU A 157 3.54 2.21 -0.03
CA LEU A 157 2.37 2.74 0.69
C LEU A 157 1.39 3.45 -0.27
N GLN A 158 1.91 4.19 -1.25
CA GLN A 158 1.09 4.84 -2.28
C GLN A 158 0.40 3.82 -3.19
N ARG A 159 1.12 2.77 -3.59
CA ARG A 159 0.53 1.67 -4.37
C ARG A 159 -0.55 0.95 -3.58
N ALA A 160 -0.32 0.65 -2.31
CA ALA A 160 -1.32 0.04 -1.43
C ALA A 160 -2.56 0.94 -1.25
N ALA A 161 -2.38 2.26 -1.16
CA ALA A 161 -3.49 3.21 -1.16
C ALA A 161 -4.29 3.15 -2.46
N GLN A 162 -3.60 3.14 -3.61
CA GLN A 162 -4.25 3.07 -4.93
C GLN A 162 -5.02 1.76 -5.12
N GLU A 163 -4.45 0.63 -4.72
CA GLU A 163 -5.12 -0.68 -4.77
C GLU A 163 -6.39 -0.68 -3.90
N ALA A 164 -6.32 -0.11 -2.70
CA ALA A 164 -7.49 0.05 -1.83
C ALA A 164 -8.54 1.03 -2.39
N GLU A 165 -8.11 2.10 -3.08
CA GLU A 165 -9.01 3.03 -3.78
C GLU A 165 -9.72 2.37 -4.97
N CYS A 166 -8.99 1.57 -5.77
CA CYS A 166 -9.57 0.79 -6.85
C CYS A 166 -10.61 -0.21 -6.32
N ALA A 167 -10.30 -0.91 -5.22
CA ALA A 167 -11.25 -1.81 -4.57
C ALA A 167 -12.50 -1.07 -4.06
N TYR A 168 -12.32 0.07 -3.41
CA TYR A 168 -13.44 0.91 -2.94
C TYR A 168 -14.29 1.41 -4.11
N THR A 169 -13.66 1.87 -5.19
CA THR A 169 -14.34 2.37 -6.39
C THR A 169 -15.14 1.26 -7.07
N ALA A 170 -14.56 0.06 -7.21
CA ALA A 170 -15.26 -1.09 -7.76
C ALA A 170 -16.49 -1.48 -6.92
N LEU A 171 -16.40 -1.40 -5.59
CA LEU A 171 -17.56 -1.59 -4.71
C LEU A 171 -18.61 -0.49 -4.91
N CYS A 172 -18.18 0.77 -5.03
CA CYS A 172 -19.08 1.88 -5.32
C CYS A 172 -19.83 1.68 -6.64
N ASP A 173 -19.13 1.28 -7.69
CA ASP A 173 -19.71 1.02 -9.01
C ASP A 173 -20.70 -0.16 -8.95
N LYS A 174 -20.34 -1.26 -8.27
CA LYS A 174 -21.20 -2.44 -8.13
C LYS A 174 -22.54 -2.11 -7.47
N TYR A 175 -22.55 -1.25 -6.44
CA TYR A 175 -23.74 -0.93 -5.66
C TYR A 175 -24.33 0.46 -5.97
N GLY A 176 -23.90 1.11 -7.06
CA GLY A 176 -24.41 2.41 -7.49
C GLY A 176 -24.20 3.56 -6.49
N ILE A 177 -23.15 3.48 -5.68
CA ILE A 177 -22.83 4.46 -4.63
C ILE A 177 -21.95 5.55 -5.22
N ARG A 178 -22.30 6.83 -4.99
CA ARG A 178 -21.44 7.94 -5.42
C ARG A 178 -20.18 8.03 -4.54
N PRO A 179 -18.96 7.91 -5.11
CA PRO A 179 -17.73 8.05 -4.35
C PRO A 179 -17.64 9.44 -3.72
N GLY A 180 -17.26 9.50 -2.44
CA GLY A 180 -17.11 10.76 -1.69
C GLY A 180 -18.37 11.32 -1.02
N SER A 181 -19.55 10.70 -1.17
CA SER A 181 -20.83 11.22 -0.64
C SER A 181 -21.15 10.88 0.82
N GLY A 182 -20.17 10.48 1.63
CA GLY A 182 -20.38 9.99 3.00
C GLY A 182 -19.89 10.95 4.09
N PRO A 183 -20.59 11.04 5.24
CA PRO A 183 -20.13 11.81 6.40
C PRO A 183 -18.74 11.35 6.88
N ALA A 184 -18.02 12.25 7.56
CA ALA A 184 -16.65 12.01 8.02
C ALA A 184 -16.58 11.00 9.18
N GLU A 185 -17.64 10.89 9.97
CA GLU A 185 -17.77 9.99 11.12
C GLU A 185 -18.19 8.58 10.70
N GLU A 186 -17.51 7.57 11.25
CA GLU A 186 -17.69 6.14 10.92
C GLU A 186 -19.11 5.64 11.19
N GLY A 187 -19.71 5.95 12.34
CA GLY A 187 -21.08 5.49 12.66
C GLY A 187 -22.15 6.07 11.72
N ARG A 188 -22.05 7.36 11.37
CA ARG A 188 -22.97 7.99 10.40
C ARG A 188 -22.75 7.50 8.98
N LEU A 189 -21.54 7.04 8.66
CA LEU A 189 -21.21 6.49 7.35
C LEU A 189 -21.89 5.14 7.14
N GLU A 190 -21.86 4.25 8.13
CA GLU A 190 -22.47 2.92 8.03
C GLU A 190 -23.97 3.01 7.76
N GLU A 191 -24.69 3.84 8.50
CA GLU A 191 -26.12 4.07 8.26
C GLU A 191 -26.40 4.68 6.88
N ALA A 192 -25.57 5.62 6.43
CA ALA A 192 -25.70 6.22 5.11
C ALA A 192 -25.45 5.20 3.99
N LEU A 193 -24.44 4.35 4.14
CA LEU A 193 -24.14 3.26 3.21
C LEU A 193 -25.27 2.23 3.17
N LYS A 194 -25.76 1.79 4.33
CA LYS A 194 -26.93 0.90 4.42
C LYS A 194 -28.12 1.48 3.63
N LYS A 195 -28.45 2.75 3.85
CA LYS A 195 -29.54 3.44 3.14
C LYS A 195 -29.30 3.49 1.63
N GLN A 196 -28.09 3.83 1.19
CA GLN A 196 -27.76 3.90 -0.25
C GLN A 196 -27.81 2.53 -0.93
N ILE A 197 -27.28 1.49 -0.29
CA ILE A 197 -27.33 0.11 -0.79
C ILE A 197 -28.79 -0.35 -0.89
N LEU A 198 -29.61 -0.08 0.13
CA LEU A 198 -31.04 -0.43 0.09
C LEU A 198 -31.80 0.31 -1.03
N VAL A 199 -31.46 1.57 -1.33
CA VAL A 199 -32.03 2.30 -2.47
C VAL A 199 -31.62 1.67 -3.81
N HIS A 200 -30.38 1.21 -3.93
CA HIS A 200 -29.92 0.51 -5.12
C HIS A 200 -30.66 -0.84 -5.28
N VAL A 201 -30.78 -1.61 -4.21
CA VAL A 201 -31.51 -2.89 -4.17
C VAL A 201 -32.98 -2.70 -4.53
N SER A 202 -33.65 -1.70 -3.96
CA SER A 202 -35.07 -1.43 -4.21
C SER A 202 -35.35 -0.94 -5.63
N LYS A 203 -34.33 -0.51 -6.38
CA LYS A 203 -34.44 -0.17 -7.80
C LYS A 203 -34.23 -1.38 -8.70
N LEU A 204 -33.09 -2.08 -8.57
CA LEU A 204 -32.71 -3.13 -9.52
C LEU A 204 -33.49 -4.42 -9.33
N LEU A 205 -33.77 -4.82 -8.08
CA LEU A 205 -34.42 -6.11 -7.82
C LEU A 205 -35.82 -6.17 -8.45
N PRO A 206 -36.72 -5.18 -8.28
CA PRO A 206 -38.03 -5.21 -8.93
C PRO A 206 -37.97 -5.18 -10.47
N GLU A 207 -36.98 -4.48 -11.06
CA GLU A 207 -36.80 -4.46 -12.52
C GLU A 207 -36.51 -5.87 -13.06
N ARG A 208 -35.58 -6.60 -12.43
CA ARG A 208 -35.24 -7.98 -12.80
C ARG A 208 -36.41 -8.94 -12.60
N LEU A 209 -37.09 -8.85 -11.46
CA LEU A 209 -38.24 -9.71 -11.16
C LEU A 209 -39.40 -9.48 -12.15
N LYS A 210 -39.64 -8.22 -12.54
CA LYS A 210 -40.67 -7.86 -13.52
C LYS A 210 -40.31 -8.34 -14.93
N GLU A 211 -39.03 -8.33 -15.29
CA GLU A 211 -38.57 -8.89 -16.58
C GLU A 211 -38.79 -10.41 -16.63
N ALA A 212 -38.47 -11.12 -15.56
CA ALA A 212 -38.75 -12.56 -15.45
C ALA A 212 -40.25 -12.85 -15.54
N GLU A 213 -41.08 -12.10 -14.83
CA GLU A 213 -42.55 -12.21 -14.90
C GLU A 213 -43.05 -12.03 -16.33
N LYS A 214 -42.58 -10.98 -17.01
CA LYS A 214 -42.98 -10.68 -18.38
C LYS A 214 -42.66 -11.84 -19.33
N LEU A 215 -41.47 -12.44 -19.21
CA LEU A 215 -41.07 -13.59 -20.03
C LEU A 215 -41.94 -14.81 -19.74
N LEU A 216 -42.16 -15.12 -18.46
CA LEU A 216 -42.95 -16.28 -18.03
C LEU A 216 -44.42 -16.17 -18.41
N VAL A 217 -45.02 -14.98 -18.31
CA VAL A 217 -46.42 -14.76 -18.71
C VAL A 217 -46.58 -14.74 -20.23
N ALA A 218 -45.61 -14.20 -20.97
CA ALA A 218 -45.69 -14.10 -22.43
C ALA A 218 -45.47 -15.46 -23.13
N GLU A 219 -44.43 -16.20 -22.75
CA GLU A 219 -44.05 -17.44 -23.44
C GLU A 219 -44.54 -18.69 -22.71
N GLY A 220 -44.73 -18.63 -21.38
CA GLY A 220 -45.08 -19.77 -20.54
C GLY A 220 -46.31 -20.55 -21.01
N PRO A 221 -47.46 -19.92 -21.30
CA PRO A 221 -48.66 -20.65 -21.73
C PRO A 221 -48.43 -21.51 -22.97
N ALA A 222 -47.67 -21.01 -23.95
CA ALA A 222 -47.39 -21.73 -25.18
C ALA A 222 -46.42 -22.90 -24.96
N ILE A 223 -45.38 -22.70 -24.14
CA ILE A 223 -44.40 -23.75 -23.81
C ILE A 223 -45.07 -24.86 -22.98
N ILE A 224 -45.87 -24.49 -21.98
CA ILE A 224 -46.62 -25.41 -21.11
C ILE A 224 -47.55 -26.27 -21.96
N GLU A 225 -48.30 -25.66 -22.87
CA GLU A 225 -49.25 -26.39 -23.70
C GLU A 225 -48.54 -27.36 -24.66
N MET A 226 -47.39 -26.95 -25.21
CA MET A 226 -46.55 -27.82 -26.04
C MET A 226 -46.04 -29.03 -25.24
N TYR A 227 -45.49 -28.79 -24.05
CA TYR A 227 -45.01 -29.84 -23.15
C TYR A 227 -46.13 -30.79 -22.72
N ARG A 228 -47.33 -30.25 -22.42
CA ARG A 228 -48.52 -31.04 -22.10
C ARG A 228 -48.88 -32.00 -23.24
N ARG A 229 -49.01 -31.48 -24.47
CA ARG A 229 -49.33 -32.31 -25.65
C ARG A 229 -48.27 -33.39 -25.86
N PHE A 230 -47.00 -33.06 -25.63
CA PHE A 230 -45.92 -34.03 -25.74
C PHE A 230 -46.03 -35.15 -24.70
N ARG A 231 -46.33 -34.85 -23.43
CA ARG A 231 -46.55 -35.85 -22.37
C ARG A 231 -47.72 -36.79 -22.71
N VAL A 232 -48.83 -36.24 -23.22
CA VAL A 232 -49.99 -37.04 -23.66
C VAL A 232 -49.60 -37.98 -24.80
N TYR A 233 -48.86 -37.48 -25.79
CA TYR A 233 -48.36 -38.30 -26.90
C TYR A 233 -47.46 -39.45 -26.43
N GLN A 234 -46.54 -39.20 -25.50
CA GLN A 234 -45.65 -40.24 -24.96
C GLN A 234 -46.42 -41.38 -24.25
N ARG A 235 -47.62 -41.10 -23.72
CA ARG A 235 -48.47 -42.11 -23.07
C ARG A 235 -49.34 -42.90 -24.04
N GLY A 236 -49.45 -42.47 -25.30
CA GLY A 236 -50.32 -43.12 -26.30
C GLY A 236 -51.82 -42.92 -26.05
N GLU A 237 -52.20 -41.92 -25.24
CA GLU A 237 -53.60 -41.62 -24.93
C GLU A 237 -54.20 -40.79 -26.07
N ALA A 238 -55.17 -41.34 -26.79
CA ALA A 238 -55.94 -40.61 -27.80
C ALA A 238 -56.84 -39.58 -27.08
N SER A 239 -56.41 -38.32 -27.13
CA SER A 239 -57.05 -37.00 -26.88
C SER A 239 -58.33 -36.81 -26.02
N GLU A 240 -59.11 -37.81 -25.64
CA GLU A 240 -60.45 -37.62 -25.05
C GLU A 240 -60.68 -38.36 -23.71
N ALA A 241 -59.74 -39.18 -23.21
CA ALA A 241 -59.95 -39.97 -21.99
C ALA A 241 -58.81 -39.91 -20.95
N ALA A 242 -58.02 -38.82 -20.93
CA ALA A 242 -56.96 -38.64 -19.95
C ALA A 242 -57.50 -37.95 -18.68
N SER A 243 -57.87 -38.75 -17.68
CA SER A 243 -58.07 -38.27 -16.30
C SER A 243 -56.72 -38.07 -15.60
N GLU A 244 -55.85 -37.21 -16.14
CA GLU A 244 -54.93 -36.50 -15.25
C GLU A 244 -55.74 -35.37 -14.64
N SER A 245 -55.69 -35.22 -13.30
CA SER A 245 -55.96 -33.93 -12.69
C SER A 245 -55.18 -32.90 -13.49
N PRO A 246 -55.77 -31.76 -13.86
CA PRO A 246 -55.07 -30.69 -14.54
C PRO A 246 -53.88 -30.11 -13.75
N GLU A 247 -53.24 -30.80 -12.81
CA GLU A 247 -52.28 -30.26 -11.83
C GLU A 247 -50.95 -31.05 -11.74
N ASP A 248 -50.76 -32.14 -12.50
CA ASP A 248 -49.68 -33.11 -12.22
C ASP A 248 -48.30 -32.78 -12.86
N PHE A 249 -48.11 -31.63 -13.50
CA PHE A 249 -46.82 -31.24 -14.09
C PHE A 249 -46.62 -29.72 -14.10
N LEU A 250 -45.36 -29.30 -13.95
CA LEU A 250 -44.92 -27.90 -13.92
C LEU A 250 -45.82 -26.99 -13.04
N PRO A 251 -46.10 -27.39 -11.78
CA PRO A 251 -47.15 -26.75 -10.98
C PRO A 251 -46.86 -25.27 -10.70
N MET A 252 -45.61 -24.91 -10.45
CA MET A 252 -45.23 -23.55 -10.10
C MET A 252 -45.19 -22.65 -11.34
N LEU A 253 -44.65 -23.15 -12.46
CA LEU A 253 -44.64 -22.42 -13.71
C LEU A 253 -46.05 -22.14 -14.23
N ARG A 254 -46.96 -23.10 -14.12
CA ARG A 254 -48.36 -22.93 -14.53
C ARG A 254 -49.08 -21.90 -13.67
N PHE A 255 -48.81 -21.91 -12.37
CA PHE A 255 -49.31 -20.88 -11.47
C PHE A 255 -48.82 -19.49 -11.89
N VAL A 256 -47.51 -19.34 -12.14
CA VAL A 256 -46.90 -18.06 -12.55
C VAL A 256 -47.40 -17.60 -13.92
N ALA A 257 -47.58 -18.51 -14.89
CA ALA A 257 -48.09 -18.17 -16.21
C ALA A 257 -49.52 -17.60 -16.16
N ALA A 258 -50.33 -18.03 -15.18
CA ALA A 258 -51.71 -17.57 -15.00
C ALA A 258 -51.84 -16.34 -14.09
N HIS A 259 -51.02 -16.25 -13.04
CA HIS A 259 -51.18 -15.26 -11.96
C HIS A 259 -50.02 -14.27 -11.83
N GLY A 260 -48.96 -14.43 -12.62
CA GLY A 260 -47.74 -13.62 -12.52
C GLY A 260 -47.01 -13.80 -11.19
N ASN A 261 -46.28 -12.77 -10.77
CA ASN A 261 -45.56 -12.74 -9.50
C ASN A 261 -46.51 -12.44 -8.33
N ALA A 262 -47.37 -13.40 -8.00
CA ALA A 262 -48.32 -13.28 -6.89
C ALA A 262 -47.64 -13.31 -5.51
N PRO A 263 -48.37 -13.00 -4.41
CA PRO A 263 -47.86 -13.17 -3.05
C PRO A 263 -47.45 -14.64 -2.79
N ALA A 264 -46.31 -14.85 -2.13
CA ALA A 264 -45.78 -16.19 -1.88
C ALA A 264 -46.76 -17.06 -1.07
N THR A 265 -47.56 -16.46 -0.20
CA THR A 265 -48.59 -17.14 0.62
C THR A 265 -49.63 -17.89 -0.20
N VAL A 266 -49.92 -17.42 -1.43
CA VAL A 266 -50.86 -18.09 -2.34
C VAL A 266 -50.17 -19.26 -3.04
N ALA A 267 -48.93 -19.07 -3.49
CA ALA A 267 -48.17 -20.06 -4.25
C ALA A 267 -47.60 -21.21 -3.40
N LEU A 268 -47.27 -20.95 -2.12
CA LEU A 268 -46.72 -21.97 -1.21
C LEU A 268 -47.65 -23.18 -1.01
N LYS A 269 -48.96 -23.00 -1.20
CA LYS A 269 -49.94 -24.09 -1.15
C LYS A 269 -49.71 -25.17 -2.22
N LEU A 270 -49.00 -24.83 -3.30
CA LEU A 270 -48.64 -25.76 -4.38
C LEU A 270 -47.38 -26.58 -4.07
N VAL A 271 -46.49 -26.05 -3.21
CA VAL A 271 -45.22 -26.69 -2.86
C VAL A 271 -45.36 -27.57 -1.63
N ASP A 272 -46.23 -27.18 -0.68
CA ASP A 272 -46.48 -27.90 0.57
C ASP A 272 -47.96 -27.79 0.96
N PRO A 273 -48.83 -28.71 0.47
CA PRO A 273 -50.26 -28.69 0.74
C PRO A 273 -50.63 -29.07 2.17
N GLU A 274 -49.76 -29.76 2.91
CA GLU A 274 -50.01 -30.22 4.29
C GLU A 274 -49.37 -29.30 5.35
N GLY A 275 -48.50 -28.37 4.95
CA GLY A 275 -47.93 -27.34 5.83
C GLY A 275 -46.79 -27.82 6.74
N ALA A 276 -46.15 -28.94 6.40
CA ALA A 276 -45.03 -29.51 7.17
C ALA A 276 -43.84 -28.53 7.31
N CYS A 277 -43.57 -27.69 6.31
CA CYS A 277 -42.52 -26.67 6.38
C CYS A 277 -42.81 -25.57 7.40
N LYS A 278 -44.08 -25.32 7.78
CA LYS A 278 -44.38 -24.31 8.83
C LYS A 278 -43.91 -24.75 10.20
N GLU A 279 -43.99 -26.05 10.50
CA GLU A 279 -43.54 -26.62 11.78
C GLU A 279 -42.01 -26.66 11.89
N ASP A 280 -41.30 -26.94 10.80
CA ASP A 280 -39.83 -26.92 10.77
C ASP A 280 -39.26 -25.49 10.83
N ILE A 281 -39.89 -24.52 10.15
CA ILE A 281 -39.54 -23.10 10.25
C ILE A 281 -39.78 -22.56 11.67
N GLN A 282 -40.82 -23.03 12.38
CA GLN A 282 -41.10 -22.63 13.77
C GLN A 282 -40.21 -23.33 14.80
N ARG A 283 -39.80 -24.58 14.58
CA ARG A 283 -38.83 -25.29 15.44
C ARG A 283 -37.42 -24.70 15.32
N GLN A 284 -36.99 -24.34 14.11
CA GLN A 284 -35.66 -23.75 13.89
C GLN A 284 -35.57 -22.28 14.37
N ARG A 285 -36.70 -21.54 14.36
CA ARG A 285 -36.84 -20.23 15.03
C ARG A 285 -36.61 -20.28 16.55
N ALA A 286 -36.93 -21.41 17.19
CA ALA A 286 -36.75 -21.59 18.62
C ALA A 286 -35.30 -21.96 19.01
N GLU A 287 -34.55 -22.59 18.09
CA GLU A 287 -33.15 -23.00 18.32
C GLU A 287 -32.13 -21.88 18.04
N SER A 288 -32.44 -20.94 17.13
CA SER A 288 -31.56 -19.80 16.83
C SER A 288 -31.58 -18.69 17.90
N GLY A 289 -32.62 -18.64 18.75
CA GLY A 289 -32.70 -17.71 19.88
C GLY A 289 -31.87 -18.11 21.11
N GLY A 290 -31.17 -19.26 21.08
CA GLY A 290 -30.57 -19.87 22.27
C GLY A 290 -29.03 -19.90 22.36
N ARG A 291 -28.28 -19.37 21.39
CA ARG A 291 -26.80 -19.40 21.42
C ARG A 291 -26.17 -18.02 21.38
N GLU A 292 -26.46 -17.23 22.41
CA GLU A 292 -25.45 -16.30 22.93
C GLU A 292 -24.45 -17.09 23.77
N LYS A 293 -23.26 -17.37 23.21
CA LYS A 293 -21.93 -17.24 23.86
C LYS A 293 -20.82 -17.93 23.06
N GLU A 294 -19.72 -17.19 22.96
CA GLU A 294 -18.38 -17.58 22.50
C GLU A 294 -18.17 -17.79 20.99
N ALA A 295 -18.27 -16.70 20.22
CA ALA A 295 -17.35 -16.51 19.12
C ALA A 295 -16.06 -15.93 19.69
N ALA A 296 -15.07 -16.80 19.94
CA ALA A 296 -13.71 -16.38 20.23
C ALA A 296 -13.20 -15.52 19.07
N CYS A 297 -13.04 -14.23 19.33
CA CYS A 297 -12.26 -13.33 18.50
C CYS A 297 -10.83 -13.89 18.44
N LEU A 298 -10.47 -14.54 17.34
CA LEU A 298 -9.07 -14.75 16.98
C LEU A 298 -8.49 -13.37 16.62
N GLY A 299 -8.04 -12.67 17.66
CA GLY A 299 -7.18 -11.51 17.53
C GLY A 299 -5.86 -11.96 16.92
N ILE A 300 -5.62 -11.59 15.66
CA ILE A 300 -4.26 -11.58 15.13
C ILE A 300 -3.64 -10.29 15.68
N GLU A 301 -3.02 -10.41 16.85
CA GLU A 301 -2.03 -9.45 17.33
C GLU A 301 -0.81 -9.59 16.43
N VAL A 302 -0.60 -8.63 15.54
CA VAL A 302 0.69 -8.44 14.88
C VAL A 302 1.56 -7.65 15.85
N GLU A 303 2.32 -8.38 16.66
CA GLU A 303 3.51 -7.82 17.32
C GLU A 303 4.51 -7.43 16.23
N ASP A 304 4.82 -6.13 16.21
CA ASP A 304 5.92 -5.53 15.47
C ASP A 304 7.22 -5.87 16.19
N HIS A 305 8.04 -6.75 15.61
CA HIS A 305 9.50 -6.70 15.72
C HIS A 305 10.19 -7.66 14.74
N GLY A 306 11.17 -7.13 14.00
CA GLY A 306 12.36 -7.89 13.60
C GLY A 306 12.59 -8.07 12.10
N GLU A 307 13.70 -7.51 11.63
CA GLU A 307 14.34 -7.76 10.33
C GLU A 307 14.43 -9.26 9.99
N GLY A 308 14.17 -9.60 8.72
CA GLY A 308 14.41 -10.94 8.20
C GLY A 308 14.05 -11.07 6.72
N ASP A 309 15.07 -10.97 5.88
CA ASP A 309 15.09 -11.25 4.46
C ASP A 309 14.50 -12.64 4.12
N ARG A 310 13.58 -12.70 3.12
CA ARG A 310 13.37 -13.87 2.24
C ARG A 310 12.33 -13.60 1.15
N GLU A 311 12.79 -13.71 -0.10
CA GLU A 311 11.98 -13.94 -1.30
C GLU A 311 11.20 -15.27 -1.22
N THR A 312 9.95 -15.25 -1.70
CA THR A 312 9.25 -16.29 -2.49
C THR A 312 7.84 -15.72 -2.75
N GLY A 313 7.35 -15.58 -3.98
CA GLY A 313 7.13 -16.65 -4.95
C GLY A 313 5.61 -16.77 -5.11
N ALA A 314 5.11 -16.39 -6.28
CA ALA A 314 3.69 -16.34 -6.61
C ALA A 314 2.97 -17.70 -6.43
N SER A 315 1.73 -17.67 -5.95
CA SER A 315 0.66 -18.52 -6.49
C SER A 315 -0.69 -17.86 -6.20
N ALA A 316 -1.38 -17.52 -7.29
CA ALA A 316 -2.79 -17.16 -7.26
C ALA A 316 -3.59 -18.46 -7.20
N GLU A 317 -4.04 -18.83 -6.00
CA GLU A 317 -5.04 -19.88 -5.84
C GLU A 317 -6.40 -19.23 -5.65
N ALA A 318 -7.23 -19.36 -6.68
CA ALA A 318 -8.65 -19.05 -6.63
C ALA A 318 -9.31 -19.92 -5.57
N GLN A 319 -9.64 -19.33 -4.42
CA GLN A 319 -10.49 -19.98 -3.43
C GLN A 319 -11.92 -20.04 -3.96
N ILE A 320 -12.40 -21.26 -4.17
CA ILE A 320 -13.80 -21.58 -4.37
C ILE A 320 -14.49 -21.30 -3.03
N GLU A 321 -15.17 -20.16 -2.95
CA GLU A 321 -15.99 -19.77 -1.81
C GLU A 321 -17.26 -20.63 -1.81
N VAL A 322 -17.28 -21.65 -0.94
CA VAL A 322 -18.49 -22.43 -0.66
C VAL A 322 -19.45 -21.51 0.09
N ILE A 323 -20.48 -21.03 -0.62
CA ILE A 323 -21.54 -20.19 -0.06
C ILE A 323 -22.36 -21.03 0.93
N THR A 324 -22.02 -20.98 2.21
CA THR A 324 -22.91 -21.40 3.30
C THR A 324 -23.93 -20.28 3.54
N VAL A 325 -25.19 -20.54 3.19
CA VAL A 325 -26.29 -19.60 3.30
C VAL A 325 -26.85 -19.62 4.73
N GLU A 326 -26.62 -18.54 5.49
CA GLU A 326 -27.26 -18.32 6.79
C GLU A 326 -28.68 -17.74 6.59
N GLU A 327 -29.63 -18.20 7.41
CA GLU A 327 -31.05 -17.85 7.32
C GLU A 327 -31.35 -16.45 7.90
N GLY A 328 -32.04 -15.61 7.13
CA GLY A 328 -32.42 -14.25 7.51
C GLY A 328 -33.85 -14.16 8.04
N GLU A 329 -34.07 -13.27 9.02
CA GLU A 329 -35.36 -12.97 9.63
C GLU A 329 -36.20 -12.02 8.73
N GLU A 330 -37.42 -12.40 8.39
CA GLU A 330 -38.28 -11.67 7.44
C GLU A 330 -38.90 -10.39 8.02
N THR A 331 -38.64 -9.25 7.38
CA THR A 331 -39.29 -7.95 7.68
C THR A 331 -40.60 -7.76 6.90
N GLY A 332 -41.74 -7.88 7.59
CA GLY A 332 -42.94 -7.00 7.53
C GLY A 332 -43.70 -6.68 6.22
N GLY A 333 -43.29 -7.12 5.03
CA GLY A 333 -44.04 -6.97 3.78
C GLY A 333 -44.49 -8.33 3.23
N GLU A 334 -45.60 -8.39 2.48
CA GLU A 334 -45.97 -9.62 1.77
C GLU A 334 -44.87 -9.97 0.75
N VAL A 335 -44.07 -10.99 1.06
CA VAL A 335 -42.99 -11.49 0.21
C VAL A 335 -43.60 -12.04 -1.08
N SER A 336 -43.11 -11.61 -2.24
CA SER A 336 -43.59 -12.11 -3.53
C SER A 336 -43.07 -13.53 -3.81
N LEU A 337 -43.74 -14.25 -4.72
CA LEU A 337 -43.38 -15.61 -5.11
C LEU A 337 -41.90 -15.72 -5.50
N PHE A 338 -41.40 -14.80 -6.33
CA PHE A 338 -40.00 -14.83 -6.78
C PHE A 338 -39.01 -14.51 -5.66
N GLU A 339 -39.43 -13.81 -4.62
CA GLU A 339 -38.57 -13.46 -3.50
C GLU A 339 -38.49 -14.59 -2.47
N SER A 340 -39.56 -15.38 -2.34
CA SER A 340 -39.59 -16.59 -1.54
C SER A 340 -38.60 -17.62 -2.09
N ARG A 341 -37.67 -18.08 -1.24
CA ARG A 341 -36.68 -19.10 -1.60
C ARG A 341 -37.34 -20.39 -2.08
N LEU A 342 -38.40 -20.82 -1.40
CA LEU A 342 -39.10 -22.09 -1.69
C LEU A 342 -39.83 -22.02 -3.04
N CYS A 343 -40.65 -20.99 -3.25
CA CYS A 343 -41.39 -20.84 -4.49
C CYS A 343 -40.47 -20.60 -5.68
N ARG A 344 -39.44 -19.75 -5.51
CA ARG A 344 -38.44 -19.52 -6.56
C ARG A 344 -37.69 -20.80 -6.93
N ARG A 345 -37.34 -21.64 -5.94
CA ARG A 345 -36.65 -22.91 -6.20
C ARG A 345 -37.55 -23.86 -7.00
N ALA A 346 -38.80 -24.04 -6.58
CA ALA A 346 -39.77 -24.88 -7.29
C ALA A 346 -40.00 -24.38 -8.73
N LEU A 347 -40.11 -23.07 -8.93
CA LEU A 347 -40.22 -22.47 -10.26
C LEU A 347 -38.98 -22.74 -11.12
N LEU A 348 -37.78 -22.60 -10.56
CA LEU A 348 -36.55 -22.88 -11.28
C LEU A 348 -36.47 -24.37 -11.66
N ASP A 349 -36.87 -25.29 -10.79
CA ASP A 349 -36.88 -26.72 -11.10
C ASP A 349 -37.83 -27.00 -12.30
N ASP A 350 -39.03 -26.39 -12.34
CA ASP A 350 -39.95 -26.46 -13.49
C ASP A 350 -39.32 -25.87 -14.78
N VAL A 351 -38.62 -24.74 -14.68
CA VAL A 351 -37.97 -24.08 -15.82
C VAL A 351 -36.81 -24.92 -16.37
N HIS A 352 -36.01 -25.55 -15.51
CA HIS A 352 -34.92 -26.44 -15.94
C HIS A 352 -35.46 -27.71 -16.63
N GLU A 353 -36.59 -28.25 -16.17
CA GLU A 353 -37.26 -29.37 -16.84
C GLU A 353 -37.64 -28.98 -18.28
N LEU A 354 -38.25 -27.80 -18.47
CA LEU A 354 -38.58 -27.30 -19.80
C LEU A 354 -37.34 -26.95 -20.64
N HIS A 355 -36.30 -26.40 -20.04
CA HIS A 355 -35.04 -26.13 -20.72
C HIS A 355 -34.49 -27.42 -21.33
N ALA A 356 -34.36 -28.48 -20.53
CA ALA A 356 -33.87 -29.77 -20.99
C ALA A 356 -34.74 -30.34 -22.12
N PHE A 357 -36.06 -30.27 -21.95
CA PHE A 357 -37.01 -30.69 -22.97
C PHE A 357 -36.85 -29.92 -24.29
N LEU A 358 -36.86 -28.58 -24.25
CA LEU A 358 -36.73 -27.72 -25.43
C LEU A 358 -35.36 -27.88 -26.11
N TYR A 359 -34.29 -28.04 -25.34
CA TYR A 359 -32.96 -28.30 -25.86
C TYR A 359 -32.92 -29.62 -26.65
N GLN A 360 -33.48 -30.68 -26.08
CA GLN A 360 -33.58 -31.99 -26.73
C GLN A 360 -34.39 -31.90 -28.03
N ARG A 361 -35.54 -31.20 -28.02
CA ARG A 361 -36.36 -30.99 -29.23
C ARG A 361 -35.62 -30.21 -30.31
N LEU A 362 -34.88 -29.17 -29.94
CA LEU A 362 -34.12 -28.37 -30.88
C LEU A 362 -33.02 -29.21 -31.55
N LYS A 363 -32.34 -30.07 -30.80
CA LYS A 363 -31.30 -30.98 -31.33
C LYS A 363 -31.86 -31.99 -32.33
N GLU A 364 -33.03 -32.56 -32.05
CA GLU A 364 -33.69 -33.49 -32.97
C GLU A 364 -34.03 -32.81 -34.32
N CYS A 365 -34.48 -31.56 -34.31
CA CYS A 365 -34.71 -30.78 -35.54
C CYS A 365 -33.42 -30.54 -36.36
N GLU A 366 -32.27 -30.37 -35.70
CA GLU A 366 -30.96 -30.21 -36.37
C GLU A 366 -30.49 -31.51 -37.02
N GLU A 367 -30.71 -32.65 -36.36
CA GLU A 367 -30.33 -33.98 -36.85
C GLU A 367 -31.14 -34.41 -38.07
N ASP A 368 -32.45 -34.14 -38.07
CA ASP A 368 -33.33 -34.41 -39.22
C ASP A 368 -32.99 -33.55 -40.44
N GLY A 369 -32.58 -32.29 -40.22
CA GLY A 369 -32.06 -31.41 -41.28
C GLY A 369 -30.70 -31.85 -41.86
N SER A 370 -29.86 -32.53 -41.06
CA SER A 370 -28.54 -33.03 -41.48
C SER A 370 -28.64 -34.33 -42.29
N ARG A 371 -29.60 -35.21 -41.95
CA ARG A 371 -29.92 -36.43 -42.73
C ARG A 371 -30.41 -36.11 -44.15
N GLY A 372 -31.05 -34.96 -44.36
CA GLY A 372 -31.53 -34.49 -45.68
C GLY A 372 -30.43 -34.12 -46.70
N LYS A 373 -29.17 -33.88 -46.27
CA LYS A 373 -28.09 -33.44 -47.19
C LYS A 373 -27.12 -34.55 -47.63
N LYS A 374 -27.21 -35.78 -47.11
CA LYS A 374 -26.32 -36.90 -47.47
C LYS A 374 -27.05 -38.16 -48.00
N SER A 375 -28.14 -37.98 -48.73
CA SER A 375 -28.86 -39.10 -49.35
C SER A 375 -29.37 -38.75 -50.76
N VAL A 376 -28.44 -38.60 -51.71
CA VAL A 376 -28.71 -38.91 -53.12
C VAL A 376 -27.92 -40.17 -53.44
N GLY A 377 -28.53 -41.33 -53.17
CA GLY A 377 -27.87 -42.63 -53.23
C GLY A 377 -28.84 -43.80 -53.21
N LYS A 378 -29.81 -43.79 -54.14
CA LYS A 378 -30.53 -44.91 -54.74
C LYS A 378 -30.33 -46.30 -54.09
N LYS A 379 -31.33 -46.79 -53.34
CA LYS A 379 -31.95 -48.11 -53.52
C LYS A 379 -33.18 -48.30 -52.64
N ALA A 380 -34.28 -48.66 -53.30
CA ALA A 380 -35.51 -49.14 -52.68
C ALA A 380 -35.24 -50.45 -51.93
N GLY A 381 -35.61 -50.47 -50.65
CA GLY A 381 -35.59 -51.64 -49.79
C GLY A 381 -36.60 -51.43 -48.66
N HIS A 382 -37.58 -52.30 -48.61
CA HIS A 382 -38.70 -52.34 -47.67
C HIS A 382 -38.31 -52.11 -46.20
N THR A 383 -38.50 -50.88 -45.71
CA THR A 383 -38.62 -50.57 -44.27
C THR A 383 -39.67 -49.48 -44.06
N ALA A 384 -40.89 -49.71 -44.57
CA ALA A 384 -42.03 -48.80 -44.35
C ALA A 384 -42.51 -48.79 -42.87
N GLY A 385 -42.07 -49.74 -42.03
CA GLY A 385 -42.55 -49.87 -40.65
C GLY A 385 -41.77 -49.10 -39.59
N VAL A 386 -40.55 -48.61 -39.86
CA VAL A 386 -39.70 -47.96 -38.83
C VAL A 386 -39.60 -46.44 -39.02
N ALA A 387 -39.65 -45.94 -40.26
CA ALA A 387 -39.63 -44.50 -40.52
C ALA A 387 -40.92 -43.79 -40.03
N GLN A 388 -42.01 -44.54 -39.90
CA GLN A 388 -43.32 -44.03 -39.46
C GLN A 388 -43.49 -44.05 -37.92
N LEU A 389 -42.51 -44.59 -37.18
CA LEU A 389 -42.45 -44.60 -35.72
C LEU A 389 -41.51 -43.53 -35.14
N THR A 390 -40.88 -42.71 -35.99
CA THR A 390 -39.87 -41.72 -35.58
C THR A 390 -40.24 -40.26 -35.90
N SER A 391 -41.27 -40.00 -36.71
CA SER A 391 -41.73 -38.64 -36.98
C SER A 391 -42.80 -38.23 -35.96
N LEU A 392 -42.54 -37.14 -35.22
CA LEU A 392 -43.54 -36.51 -34.36
C LEU A 392 -44.83 -36.19 -35.17
N PRO A 393 -46.03 -36.36 -34.59
CA PRO A 393 -47.28 -35.90 -35.20
C PRO A 393 -47.20 -34.42 -35.60
N GLU A 394 -47.87 -34.05 -36.68
CA GLU A 394 -47.87 -32.66 -37.23
C GLU A 394 -48.28 -31.62 -36.18
N GLU A 395 -49.19 -31.98 -35.28
CA GLU A 395 -49.66 -31.14 -34.16
C GLU A 395 -48.59 -30.85 -33.09
N LEU A 396 -47.51 -31.62 -33.06
CA LEU A 396 -46.38 -31.47 -32.14
C LEU A 396 -45.14 -30.86 -32.81
N VAL A 397 -45.21 -30.56 -34.11
CA VAL A 397 -44.11 -29.93 -34.85
C VAL A 397 -44.06 -28.45 -34.55
N VAL A 398 -42.98 -28.01 -33.92
CA VAL A 398 -42.69 -26.59 -33.65
C VAL A 398 -41.48 -26.17 -34.48
N PRO A 399 -41.51 -25.01 -35.17
CA PRO A 399 -40.36 -24.53 -35.93
C PRO A 399 -39.12 -24.37 -35.03
N ALA A 400 -37.95 -24.79 -35.53
CA ALA A 400 -36.68 -24.69 -34.80
C ALA A 400 -36.39 -23.25 -34.31
N GLY A 401 -36.82 -22.23 -35.07
CA GLY A 401 -36.72 -20.82 -34.65
C GLY A 401 -37.52 -20.52 -33.38
N GLN A 402 -38.74 -21.05 -33.25
CA GLN A 402 -39.59 -20.86 -32.08
C GLN A 402 -39.07 -21.64 -30.87
N LEU A 403 -38.61 -22.89 -31.07
CA LEU A 403 -37.93 -23.67 -30.02
C LEU A 403 -36.70 -22.94 -29.49
N GLY A 404 -35.90 -22.33 -30.38
CA GLY A 404 -34.76 -21.50 -29.99
C GLY A 404 -35.15 -20.24 -29.21
N THR A 405 -36.28 -19.62 -29.51
CA THR A 405 -36.82 -18.48 -28.75
C THR A 405 -37.23 -18.91 -27.34
N TRP A 406 -37.98 -20.00 -27.20
CA TRP A 406 -38.40 -20.52 -25.90
C TRP A 406 -37.23 -20.99 -25.04
N LEU A 407 -36.24 -21.65 -25.64
CA LEU A 407 -35.03 -22.05 -24.96
C LEU A 407 -34.27 -20.83 -24.39
N LYS A 408 -34.14 -19.76 -25.18
CA LYS A 408 -33.55 -18.49 -24.72
C LYS A 408 -34.37 -17.86 -23.60
N ALA A 409 -35.70 -17.93 -23.66
CA ALA A 409 -36.56 -17.42 -22.60
C ALA A 409 -36.33 -18.17 -21.28
N CYS A 410 -36.24 -19.51 -21.30
CA CYS A 410 -35.89 -20.32 -20.13
C CYS A 410 -34.52 -19.92 -19.56
N GLN A 411 -33.49 -19.80 -20.41
CA GLN A 411 -32.14 -19.38 -19.98
C GLN A 411 -32.13 -17.97 -19.35
N MET A 412 -32.89 -17.03 -19.93
CA MET A 412 -33.03 -15.69 -19.37
C MET A 412 -33.73 -15.70 -18.01
N VAL A 413 -34.78 -16.52 -17.84
CA VAL A 413 -35.48 -16.66 -16.56
C VAL A 413 -34.56 -17.29 -15.50
N GLU A 414 -33.80 -18.32 -15.87
CA GLU A 414 -32.78 -18.95 -15.00
C GLU A 414 -31.78 -17.90 -14.49
N GLU A 415 -31.28 -17.01 -15.36
CA GLU A 415 -30.37 -15.93 -14.96
C GLU A 415 -31.07 -14.82 -14.15
N LEU A 416 -32.30 -14.45 -14.51
CA LEU A 416 -33.04 -13.39 -13.83
C LEU A 416 -33.49 -13.79 -12.42
N LEU A 417 -33.79 -15.07 -12.18
CA LEU A 417 -34.26 -15.57 -10.88
C LEU A 417 -33.16 -16.31 -10.10
N GLY A 418 -32.35 -17.12 -10.77
CA GLY A 418 -31.29 -17.94 -10.17
C GLY A 418 -29.89 -17.34 -10.25
N GLY A 419 -29.69 -16.27 -11.02
CA GLY A 419 -28.38 -15.64 -11.22
C GLY A 419 -27.83 -14.99 -9.95
N ARG A 420 -26.49 -14.92 -9.88
CA ARG A 420 -25.76 -14.40 -8.70
C ARG A 420 -26.20 -12.99 -8.31
N GLU A 421 -26.45 -12.13 -9.29
CA GLU A 421 -26.89 -10.75 -9.04
C GLU A 421 -28.23 -10.70 -8.30
N THR A 422 -29.24 -11.45 -8.74
CA THR A 422 -30.55 -11.50 -8.09
C THR A 422 -30.45 -12.09 -6.68
N LEU A 423 -29.65 -13.15 -6.52
CA LEU A 423 -29.43 -13.77 -5.21
C LEU A 423 -28.72 -12.82 -4.23
N ASP A 424 -27.68 -12.11 -4.67
CA ASP A 424 -26.98 -11.07 -3.88
C ASP A 424 -27.97 -9.98 -3.44
N LEU A 425 -28.80 -9.47 -4.35
CA LEU A 425 -29.80 -8.42 -4.06
C LEU A 425 -30.86 -8.89 -3.04
N LEU A 426 -31.32 -10.14 -3.17
CA LEU A 426 -32.27 -10.74 -2.24
C LEU A 426 -31.66 -10.91 -0.85
N GLN A 427 -30.42 -11.40 -0.77
CA GLN A 427 -29.70 -11.55 0.50
C GLN A 427 -29.49 -10.21 1.19
N LEU A 428 -29.09 -9.17 0.45
CA LEU A 428 -28.90 -7.82 1.00
C LEU A 428 -30.19 -7.22 1.55
N ARG A 429 -31.34 -7.60 0.99
CA ARG A 429 -32.65 -7.13 1.45
C ARG A 429 -33.19 -7.92 2.63
N GLN A 430 -32.93 -9.23 2.69
CA GLN A 430 -33.54 -10.16 3.66
C GLN A 430 -32.63 -10.45 4.88
N SER A 431 -31.32 -10.23 4.79
CA SER A 431 -30.37 -10.54 5.85
C SER A 431 -29.61 -9.30 6.32
N GLU A 432 -29.84 -8.89 7.57
CA GLU A 432 -29.07 -7.80 8.19
C GLU A 432 -27.58 -8.17 8.32
N THR A 433 -27.27 -9.44 8.55
CA THR A 433 -25.89 -9.94 8.64
C THR A 433 -25.13 -9.76 7.32
N GLN A 434 -25.75 -9.99 6.17
CA GLN A 434 -25.09 -9.77 4.88
C GLN A 434 -24.92 -8.28 4.58
N MET A 435 -25.92 -7.47 4.92
CA MET A 435 -25.83 -6.01 4.83
C MET A 435 -24.69 -5.46 5.70
N SER A 436 -24.56 -5.93 6.95
CA SER A 436 -23.50 -5.49 7.86
C SER A 436 -22.11 -5.94 7.40
N LYS A 437 -21.96 -7.17 6.91
CA LYS A 437 -20.72 -7.67 6.27
C LYS A 437 -20.31 -6.75 5.11
N LEU A 438 -21.22 -6.42 4.19
CA LEU A 438 -20.92 -5.54 3.06
C LEU A 438 -20.53 -4.12 3.51
N VAL A 439 -21.27 -3.54 4.46
CA VAL A 439 -20.96 -2.21 4.99
C VAL A 439 -19.60 -2.20 5.70
N SER A 440 -19.27 -3.26 6.45
CA SER A 440 -17.96 -3.40 7.08
C SER A 440 -16.83 -3.46 6.05
N LEU A 441 -17.06 -4.09 4.89
CA LEU A 441 -16.11 -4.14 3.77
C LEU A 441 -15.86 -2.75 3.17
N PHE A 442 -16.91 -1.95 2.97
CA PHE A 442 -16.79 -0.55 2.55
C PHE A 442 -16.01 0.30 3.56
N SER A 443 -16.31 0.16 4.85
CA SER A 443 -15.61 0.87 5.92
C SER A 443 -14.13 0.48 5.98
N LEU A 444 -13.83 -0.82 5.86
CA LEU A 444 -12.48 -1.36 5.88
C LEU A 444 -11.65 -0.85 4.70
N THR A 445 -12.16 -0.95 3.48
CA THR A 445 -11.47 -0.47 2.26
C THR A 445 -11.20 1.03 2.34
N ARG A 446 -12.17 1.83 2.77
CA ARG A 446 -11.99 3.28 2.99
C ARG A 446 -10.96 3.60 4.08
N ARG A 447 -10.93 2.81 5.17
CA ARG A 447 -9.94 2.96 6.26
C ARG A 447 -8.54 2.63 5.78
N ASN A 448 -8.39 1.58 4.96
CA ASN A 448 -7.11 1.18 4.39
C ASN A 448 -6.53 2.28 3.50
N VAL A 449 -7.35 2.93 2.66
CA VAL A 449 -6.93 4.10 1.87
C VAL A 449 -6.37 5.19 2.78
N ARG A 450 -7.13 5.61 3.79
CA ARG A 450 -6.72 6.67 4.73
C ARG A 450 -5.46 6.32 5.51
N LYS A 451 -5.35 5.07 5.97
CA LYS A 451 -4.19 4.58 6.73
C LYS A 451 -2.93 4.60 5.87
N SER A 452 -2.98 4.06 4.66
CA SER A 452 -1.84 4.03 3.75
C SER A 452 -1.40 5.43 3.32
N LEU A 453 -2.34 6.33 3.00
CA LEU A 453 -2.04 7.72 2.67
C LEU A 453 -1.45 8.49 3.85
N SER A 454 -2.03 8.38 5.04
CA SER A 454 -1.51 9.08 6.22
C SER A 454 -0.12 8.59 6.62
N ALA A 455 0.14 7.28 6.52
CA ALA A 455 1.47 6.71 6.72
C ALA A 455 2.48 7.24 5.68
N ALA A 456 2.08 7.33 4.40
CA ALA A 456 2.94 7.87 3.34
C ALA A 456 3.31 9.35 3.59
N VAL A 457 2.34 10.17 4.04
CA VAL A 457 2.57 11.58 4.38
C VAL A 457 3.50 11.73 5.59
N GLN A 458 3.30 10.93 6.64
CA GLN A 458 4.17 10.95 7.81
C GLN A 458 5.61 10.53 7.45
N LEU A 459 5.76 9.51 6.60
CA LEU A 459 7.06 9.08 6.13
C LEU A 459 7.73 10.17 5.29
N GLU A 460 7.01 10.79 4.36
CA GLU A 460 7.52 11.91 3.56
C GLU A 460 8.04 13.06 4.43
N ARG A 461 7.28 13.44 5.47
CA ARG A 461 7.74 14.45 6.43
C ARG A 461 9.07 14.06 7.08
N ARG A 462 9.21 12.82 7.57
CA ARG A 462 10.47 12.33 8.15
C ARG A 462 11.62 12.37 7.14
N LEU A 463 11.38 11.98 5.89
CA LEU A 463 12.39 12.02 4.83
C LEU A 463 12.85 13.46 4.55
N THR A 464 11.92 14.42 4.53
CA THR A 464 12.28 15.83 4.36
C THR A 464 13.09 16.40 5.52
N GLU A 465 12.76 16.02 6.75
CA GLU A 465 13.52 16.38 7.96
C GLU A 465 14.94 15.81 7.89
N GLN A 466 15.10 14.52 7.56
CA GLN A 466 16.40 13.88 7.37
C GLN A 466 17.22 14.53 6.24
N GLN A 467 16.57 14.96 5.16
CA GLN A 467 17.24 15.65 4.07
C GLN A 467 17.73 17.05 4.49
N GLY A 468 17.02 17.71 5.40
CA GLY A 468 17.49 18.93 6.08
C GLY A 468 18.75 18.66 6.90
N GLU A 469 18.73 17.63 7.74
CA GLU A 469 19.89 17.23 8.57
C GLU A 469 21.11 16.87 7.71
N ILE A 470 20.94 16.17 6.59
CA ILE A 470 22.03 15.88 5.65
C ILE A 470 22.67 17.17 5.12
N LYS A 471 21.87 18.19 4.77
CA LYS A 471 22.41 19.48 4.31
C LYS A 471 23.24 20.17 5.39
N GLU A 472 22.79 20.13 6.64
CA GLU A 472 23.54 20.67 7.77
C GLU A 472 24.84 19.91 8.02
N GLU A 473 24.80 18.58 8.03
CA GLU A 473 25.99 17.74 8.16
C GLU A 473 26.96 17.93 6.99
N GLN A 474 26.45 18.11 5.76
CA GLN A 474 27.27 18.39 4.59
C GLN A 474 27.96 19.75 4.70
N ASN A 475 27.28 20.77 5.23
CA ASN A 475 27.87 22.08 5.49
C ASN A 475 28.98 21.98 6.55
N LYS A 476 28.74 21.23 7.64
CA LYS A 476 29.75 20.96 8.67
C LYS A 476 30.95 20.20 8.11
N LEU A 477 30.71 19.19 7.28
CA LEU A 477 31.75 18.41 6.60
C LEU A 477 32.61 19.30 5.70
N ASN A 478 31.98 20.18 4.91
CA ASN A 478 32.69 21.11 4.04
C ASN A 478 33.54 22.11 4.85
N ALA A 479 33.02 22.61 5.97
CA ALA A 479 33.76 23.50 6.87
C ALA A 479 34.99 22.80 7.49
N LEU A 480 34.84 21.57 7.97
CA LEU A 480 35.95 20.77 8.51
C LEU A 480 36.99 20.43 7.44
N LYS A 481 36.56 20.15 6.20
CA LYS A 481 37.49 19.95 5.08
C LYS A 481 38.28 21.21 4.77
N ALA A 482 37.64 22.38 4.79
CA ALA A 482 38.32 23.67 4.61
C ALA A 482 39.34 23.93 5.74
N GLU A 483 38.94 23.73 7.00
CA GLU A 483 39.83 23.87 8.16
C GLU A 483 41.04 22.90 8.08
N ALA A 484 40.81 21.65 7.66
CA ALA A 484 41.89 20.68 7.46
C ALA A 484 42.85 21.10 6.32
N ARG A 485 42.37 21.76 5.26
CA ARG A 485 43.24 22.31 4.20
C ARG A 485 44.08 23.48 4.73
N GLU A 486 43.48 24.39 5.50
CA GLU A 486 44.19 25.51 6.13
C GLU A 486 45.26 25.01 7.12
N LEU A 487 44.91 24.04 7.97
CA LEU A 487 45.85 23.38 8.88
C LEU A 487 47.00 22.73 8.13
N ARG A 488 46.72 22.01 7.03
CA ARG A 488 47.75 21.39 6.20
C ARG A 488 48.72 22.44 5.64
N LYS A 489 48.18 23.50 5.04
CA LYS A 489 48.98 24.58 4.44
C LYS A 489 49.85 25.27 5.49
N ALA A 490 49.26 25.65 6.63
CA ALA A 490 49.99 26.29 7.72
C ALA A 490 51.05 25.36 8.33
N LEU A 491 50.79 24.05 8.38
CA LEU A 491 51.75 23.06 8.85
C LEU A 491 52.93 22.91 7.88
N GLU A 492 52.69 22.86 6.57
CA GLU A 492 53.74 22.85 5.54
C GLU A 492 54.60 24.12 5.63
N GLU A 493 53.99 25.30 5.68
CA GLU A 493 54.70 26.58 5.84
C GLU A 493 55.54 26.62 7.13
N ALA A 494 54.99 26.16 8.25
CA ALA A 494 55.71 26.12 9.51
C ALA A 494 56.91 25.15 9.46
N LEU A 495 56.75 23.97 8.84
CA LEU A 495 57.83 23.00 8.68
C LEU A 495 58.94 23.52 7.73
N GLU A 496 58.59 24.29 6.70
CA GLU A 496 59.57 24.94 5.82
C GLU A 496 60.46 25.94 6.58
N THR A 497 59.87 26.69 7.52
CA THR A 497 60.65 27.62 8.36
C THR A 497 61.67 26.91 9.26
N VAL A 498 61.37 25.67 9.65
CA VAL A 498 62.24 24.84 10.50
C VAL A 498 63.44 24.30 9.72
N VAL A 499 63.27 23.92 8.44
CA VAL A 499 64.33 23.28 7.65
C VAL A 499 65.19 24.26 6.84
N LYS A 500 64.77 25.53 6.70
CA LYS A 500 65.50 26.61 6.00
C LYS A 500 66.06 26.20 4.63
N GLY A 501 65.31 26.50 3.56
CA GLY A 501 65.77 26.35 2.18
C GLY A 501 65.32 25.07 1.48
N ALA A 502 64.39 24.31 2.09
CA ALA A 502 63.75 23.15 1.49
C ALA A 502 62.23 23.31 1.54
N LYS A 503 61.55 22.92 0.45
CA LYS A 503 60.09 22.89 0.38
C LYS A 503 59.59 21.65 1.10
N VAL A 504 58.59 21.77 1.97
CA VAL A 504 58.05 20.64 2.74
C VAL A 504 56.66 20.29 2.24
N THR A 505 56.39 19.01 2.03
CA THR A 505 55.07 18.54 1.60
C THR A 505 54.59 17.42 2.51
N LEU A 506 53.35 17.54 2.99
CA LEU A 506 52.73 16.49 3.79
C LEU A 506 52.20 15.39 2.89
N VAL A 507 52.66 14.16 3.13
CA VAL A 507 52.29 12.96 2.36
C VAL A 507 51.44 11.99 3.18
N GLY A 508 50.71 11.12 2.49
CA GLY A 508 49.84 10.11 3.10
C GLY A 508 48.41 10.58 3.40
N ILE A 509 48.04 11.80 3.00
CA ILE A 509 46.65 12.28 3.08
C ILE A 509 45.89 11.82 1.84
N GLN A 510 44.85 11.02 2.03
CA GLN A 510 43.99 10.57 0.93
C GLN A 510 43.26 11.77 0.29
N PRO A 511 43.25 11.88 -1.05
CA PRO A 511 42.66 13.02 -1.76
C PRO A 511 41.17 13.21 -1.40
N ASP A 512 40.42 12.11 -1.25
CA ASP A 512 38.98 12.12 -0.96
C ASP A 512 38.63 12.72 0.41
N LYS A 513 39.60 12.76 1.34
CA LYS A 513 39.42 13.36 2.67
C LYS A 513 39.45 14.88 2.62
N LEU A 514 40.13 15.46 1.63
CA LEU A 514 40.32 16.91 1.50
C LEU A 514 39.69 17.49 0.24
N ALA A 515 39.29 16.69 -0.75
CA ALA A 515 38.45 17.12 -1.87
C ALA A 515 37.05 17.51 -1.36
#